data_AF-A0A838AGC4-F1
#
_entry.id   AF-A0A838AGC4-F1
#
_cell.length_a   1.000
_cell.length_b   1.000
_cell.length_c   1.000
_cell.angle_alpha   90.00
_cell.angle_beta   90.00
_cell.angle_gamma   90.00
#
_symmetry.space_group_name_H-M   'P 1'
#
loop_
_entity.id
_entity.type
_entity.pdbx_description
1 polymer ?
#
loop_
_entity_poly.entity_id
_entity_poly.type
_entity_poly.pdbx_seq_one_letter_code
_entity_poly.pdbx_strand_id
1 'polypeptide(L)'
;MKIIQVTNVEKFVSQIIPKQSQKTKSIVESILNDVQKNGDSAVKKYEKKFTGAQINSLCLSKKEIKEAFSLVSKDKINAISLAKSKLEKTERALKSILKNKIITIDGIKIYKNFIPIQSVGCYIPGGLARYSSSVIMSVIPAKIAGVKRIVVVSPPNSKGNIDPLTIVAANLCGANEIYKTGGAQAIAALSFGTKSISKVDKIVGPGGLFVTSAKSLISHRTSIDMLAGPTELGIIADKSANPKYIALDLISQSEHSSDTFCYLITNSVKLAKSVDKIITNLCKKIKRNDLVEKSLKENGFIAICKNNSDMIDLANQLAPEHLQIMTANPNIFASKITSAGLVLLGHYTPSSASDYLLGSNHILPTNGFGKTRGALSVFDYMKINTEVSATKSVLSEISKSMEIFTVSEGLPNHYEAVKGRIS
;
A
#
# COMPACT_ATOMS: atom_id res chain seq x y z
N MET A 1 -5.91 -26.89 6.21
CA MET A 1 -6.80 -25.73 6.05
C MET A 1 -8.26 -26.20 6.11
N LYS A 2 -9.21 -25.34 6.44
CA LYS A 2 -10.64 -25.71 6.41
C LYS A 2 -11.12 -25.79 4.96
N ILE A 3 -11.71 -26.92 4.55
CA ILE A 3 -12.36 -27.07 3.24
C ILE A 3 -13.86 -26.82 3.42
N ILE A 4 -14.42 -25.87 2.66
CA ILE A 4 -15.78 -25.38 2.84
C ILE A 4 -16.52 -25.39 1.50
N GLN A 5 -17.72 -26.00 1.48
CA GLN A 5 -18.61 -25.92 0.32
C GLN A 5 -19.35 -24.58 0.34
N VAL A 6 -19.22 -23.80 -0.73
CA VAL A 6 -19.91 -22.52 -0.88
C VAL A 6 -21.24 -22.77 -1.58
N THR A 7 -22.33 -22.61 -0.83
CA THR A 7 -23.71 -22.73 -1.35
C THR A 7 -24.34 -21.39 -1.67
N ASN A 8 -23.91 -20.32 -1.00
CA ASN A 8 -24.29 -18.93 -1.24
C ASN A 8 -23.08 -18.03 -0.94
N VAL A 9 -22.66 -17.24 -1.93
CA VAL A 9 -21.44 -16.42 -1.86
C VAL A 9 -21.58 -15.31 -0.82
N GLU A 10 -22.68 -14.55 -0.83
CA GLU A 10 -22.89 -13.41 0.08
C GLU A 10 -22.88 -13.85 1.55
N LYS A 11 -23.63 -14.92 1.84
CA LYS A 11 -23.68 -15.50 3.19
C LYS A 11 -22.30 -15.97 3.62
N PHE A 12 -21.55 -16.63 2.74
CA PHE A 12 -20.20 -17.10 3.04
C PHE A 12 -19.27 -15.93 3.40
N VAL A 13 -19.24 -14.88 2.57
CA VAL A 13 -18.39 -13.69 2.78
C VAL A 13 -18.68 -13.02 4.12
N SER A 14 -19.96 -12.87 4.48
CA SER A 14 -20.35 -12.26 5.76
C SER A 14 -19.84 -13.00 7.01
N GLN A 15 -19.52 -14.29 6.88
CA GLN A 15 -19.05 -15.14 7.98
C GLN A 15 -17.52 -15.18 8.12
N ILE A 16 -16.78 -14.87 7.05
CA ILE A 16 -15.32 -15.03 7.01
C ILE A 16 -14.54 -13.73 7.14
N ILE A 17 -15.16 -12.57 6.92
CA ILE A 17 -14.48 -11.28 7.06
C ILE A 17 -14.13 -11.04 8.55
N PRO A 18 -12.84 -10.84 8.90
CA PRO A 18 -12.43 -10.60 10.27
C PRO A 18 -12.99 -9.28 10.83
N LYS A 19 -13.39 -9.28 12.11
CA LYS A 19 -13.80 -8.06 12.84
C LYS A 19 -12.58 -7.37 13.46
N GLN A 20 -12.49 -6.05 13.32
CA GLN A 20 -11.37 -5.26 13.85
C GLN A 20 -11.46 -5.06 15.39
N SER A 21 -10.33 -5.13 16.10
CA SER A 21 -10.27 -5.02 17.56
C SER A 21 -10.19 -3.57 18.05
N GLN A 22 -11.11 -3.16 18.94
CA GLN A 22 -11.18 -1.80 19.52
C GLN A 22 -10.01 -1.46 20.47
N LYS A 23 -9.38 -2.45 21.12
CA LYS A 23 -8.32 -2.24 22.13
C LYS A 23 -7.04 -1.62 21.55
N THR A 24 -6.74 -1.87 20.28
CA THR A 24 -5.52 -1.32 19.64
C THR A 24 -5.63 0.19 19.41
N LYS A 25 -6.84 0.70 19.18
CA LYS A 25 -7.07 2.12 18.85
C LYS A 25 -6.62 3.05 19.97
N SER A 26 -7.05 2.79 21.21
CA SER A 26 -6.71 3.65 22.37
C SER A 26 -5.20 3.68 22.67
N ILE A 27 -4.51 2.55 22.49
CA ILE A 27 -3.05 2.48 22.65
C ILE A 27 -2.36 3.36 21.61
N VAL A 28 -2.81 3.28 20.35
CA VAL A 28 -2.24 4.07 19.26
C VAL A 28 -2.51 5.56 19.48
N GLU A 29 -3.72 5.96 19.86
CA GLU A 29 -4.05 7.36 20.19
C GLU A 29 -3.15 7.92 21.29
N SER A 30 -2.87 7.12 22.33
CA SER A 30 -1.92 7.52 23.38
C SER A 30 -0.51 7.77 22.84
N ILE A 31 -0.01 6.91 21.93
CA ILE A 31 1.30 7.08 21.30
C ILE A 31 1.34 8.34 20.44
N LEU A 32 0.30 8.54 19.61
CA LEU A 32 0.19 9.72 18.74
C LEU A 32 0.22 11.01 19.58
N ASN A 33 -0.58 11.07 20.64
CA ASN A 33 -0.67 12.23 21.52
C ASN A 33 0.65 12.49 22.28
N ASP A 34 1.35 11.44 22.71
CA ASP A 34 2.65 11.59 23.38
C ASP A 34 3.70 12.16 22.41
N VAL A 35 3.77 11.66 21.18
CA VAL A 35 4.69 12.20 20.15
C VAL A 35 4.34 13.63 19.76
N GLN A 36 3.06 13.98 19.65
CA GLN A 36 2.64 15.35 19.35
C GLN A 36 3.10 16.33 20.43
N LYS A 37 3.04 15.93 21.71
CA LYS A 37 3.42 16.79 22.85
C LYS A 37 4.93 16.83 23.07
N ASN A 38 5.59 15.68 22.95
CA ASN A 38 6.96 15.49 23.46
C ASN A 38 8.00 15.22 22.36
N GLY A 39 7.59 15.18 21.09
CA GLY A 39 8.48 15.12 19.92
C GLY A 39 9.49 13.96 19.98
N ASP A 40 10.76 14.27 19.68
CA ASP A 40 11.86 13.29 19.62
C ASP A 40 12.01 12.45 20.90
N SER A 41 11.70 13.04 22.06
CA SER A 41 11.83 12.33 23.34
C SER A 41 10.84 11.17 23.45
N ALA A 42 9.59 11.37 23.01
CA ALA A 42 8.58 10.32 22.94
C ALA A 42 8.93 9.26 21.89
N VAL A 43 9.42 9.68 20.71
CA VAL A 43 9.88 8.73 19.67
C VAL A 43 10.95 7.80 20.24
N LYS A 44 12.02 8.36 20.84
CA LYS A 44 13.11 7.58 21.45
C LYS A 44 12.63 6.68 22.59
N LYS A 45 11.69 7.16 23.42
CA LYS A 45 11.05 6.38 24.48
C LYS A 45 10.34 5.14 23.91
N TYR A 46 9.58 5.29 22.83
CA TYR A 46 8.88 4.16 22.21
C TYR A 46 9.82 3.20 21.48
N GLU A 47 10.89 3.70 20.85
CA GLU A 47 11.92 2.81 20.29
C GLU A 47 12.59 1.98 21.39
N LYS A 48 13.00 2.59 22.50
CA LYS A 48 13.53 1.84 23.66
C LYS A 48 12.53 0.80 24.17
N LYS A 49 11.23 1.15 24.22
CA LYS A 49 10.17 0.25 24.69
C LYS A 49 9.93 -0.95 23.76
N PHE A 50 9.88 -0.73 22.45
CA PHE A 50 9.42 -1.74 21.50
C PHE A 50 10.55 -2.51 20.82
N THR A 51 11.71 -1.89 20.61
CA THR A 51 12.86 -2.52 19.95
C THR A 51 14.03 -2.75 20.91
N GLY A 52 14.00 -2.15 22.11
CA GLY A 52 15.13 -2.13 23.04
C GLY A 52 16.21 -1.12 22.66
N ALA A 53 16.07 -0.43 21.53
CA ALA A 53 17.08 0.46 20.99
C ALA A 53 17.23 1.74 21.82
N GLN A 54 18.46 2.05 22.22
CA GLN A 54 18.81 3.38 22.70
C GLN A 54 19.37 4.21 21.55
N ILE A 55 18.65 5.26 21.16
CA ILE A 55 18.94 6.03 19.95
C ILE A 55 19.36 7.45 20.32
N ASN A 56 20.60 7.81 19.99
CA ASN A 56 21.12 9.16 20.18
C ASN A 56 20.61 10.11 19.08
N SER A 57 20.77 9.74 17.82
CA SER A 57 20.26 10.47 16.65
C SER A 57 19.22 9.64 15.93
N LEU A 58 18.06 10.23 15.65
CA LEU A 58 17.04 9.60 14.81
C LEU A 58 17.47 9.56 13.35
N CYS A 59 18.15 10.61 12.86
CA CYS A 59 18.60 10.71 11.48
C CYS A 59 19.89 9.92 11.26
N LEU A 60 19.97 9.17 10.16
CA LEU A 60 21.20 8.50 9.75
C LEU A 60 22.22 9.51 9.23
N SER A 61 23.45 9.39 9.69
CA SER A 61 24.58 10.14 9.19
C SER A 61 25.08 9.61 7.84
N LYS A 62 25.79 10.45 7.08
CA LYS A 62 26.49 10.02 5.86
C LYS A 62 27.48 8.87 6.12
N LYS A 63 28.08 8.84 7.32
CA LYS A 63 29.01 7.78 7.74
C LYS A 63 28.29 6.43 7.87
N GLU A 64 27.15 6.40 8.56
CA GLU A 64 26.33 5.17 8.70
C GLU A 64 25.83 4.66 7.34
N ILE A 65 25.45 5.57 6.44
CA ILE A 65 25.06 5.19 5.07
C ILE A 65 26.26 4.55 4.35
N LYS A 66 27.46 5.14 4.41
CA LYS A 66 28.68 4.58 3.80
C LYS A 66 29.05 3.22 4.39
N GLU A 67 28.94 3.06 5.70
CA GLU A 67 29.16 1.79 6.40
C GLU A 67 28.16 0.72 5.92
N ALA A 68 26.90 1.07 5.73
CA ALA A 68 25.90 0.14 5.20
C ALA A 68 26.30 -0.42 3.82
N PHE A 69 26.86 0.39 2.93
CA PHE A 69 27.39 -0.08 1.64
C PHE A 69 28.52 -1.09 1.79
N SER A 70 29.39 -0.96 2.81
CA SER A 70 30.48 -1.92 3.06
C SER A 70 29.98 -3.28 3.57
N LEU A 71 28.77 -3.34 4.11
CA LEU A 71 28.16 -4.55 4.68
C LEU A 71 27.27 -5.31 3.67
N VAL A 72 27.06 -4.76 2.48
CA VAL A 72 26.17 -5.33 1.46
C VAL A 72 27.00 -5.83 0.28
N SER A 73 26.84 -7.10 -0.07
CA SER A 73 27.55 -7.70 -1.21
C SER A 73 27.09 -7.11 -2.55
N LYS A 74 27.96 -7.19 -3.55
CA LYS A 74 27.67 -6.75 -4.92
C LYS A 74 26.41 -7.42 -5.49
N ASP A 75 26.20 -8.70 -5.22
CA ASP A 75 25.01 -9.44 -5.69
C ASP A 75 23.70 -8.87 -5.12
N LYS A 76 23.71 -8.49 -3.84
CA LYS A 76 22.56 -7.84 -3.21
C LYS A 76 22.28 -6.45 -3.80
N ILE A 77 23.32 -5.69 -4.11
CA ILE A 77 23.20 -4.40 -4.81
C ILE A 77 22.65 -4.59 -6.23
N ASN A 78 23.12 -5.61 -6.95
CA ASN A 78 22.63 -5.95 -8.28
C ASN A 78 21.16 -6.35 -8.24
N ALA A 79 20.73 -7.12 -7.22
CA ALA A 79 19.34 -7.50 -7.03
C ALA A 79 18.43 -6.28 -6.78
N ILE A 80 18.85 -5.34 -5.92
CA ILE A 80 18.15 -4.05 -5.73
C ILE A 80 18.05 -3.29 -7.05
N SER A 81 19.16 -3.19 -7.78
CA SER A 81 19.22 -2.44 -9.04
C SER A 81 18.31 -3.04 -10.11
N LEU A 82 18.20 -4.38 -10.17
CA LEU A 82 17.29 -5.07 -11.07
C LEU A 82 15.82 -4.79 -10.72
N ALA A 83 15.43 -4.94 -9.46
CA ALA A 83 14.08 -4.65 -8.99
C ALA A 83 13.69 -3.18 -9.24
N LYS A 84 14.61 -2.26 -8.90
CA LYS A 84 14.48 -0.83 -9.20
C LYS A 84 14.24 -0.57 -10.69
N SER A 85 15.09 -1.10 -11.56
CA SER A 85 14.99 -0.88 -13.02
C SER A 85 13.65 -1.35 -13.59
N LYS A 86 13.16 -2.51 -13.14
CA LYS A 86 11.86 -3.03 -13.59
C LYS A 86 10.69 -2.14 -13.17
N LEU A 87 10.65 -1.73 -11.90
CA LEU A 87 9.60 -0.83 -11.41
C LEU A 87 9.71 0.57 -12.03
N GLU A 88 10.92 1.10 -12.23
CA GLU A 88 11.09 2.40 -12.88
C GLU A 88 10.50 2.42 -14.29
N LYS A 89 10.64 1.32 -15.04
CA LYS A 89 10.10 1.20 -16.39
C LYS A 89 8.57 1.30 -16.39
N THR A 90 7.90 0.61 -15.49
CA THR A 90 6.42 0.58 -15.42
C THR A 90 5.86 1.91 -14.91
N GLU A 91 6.45 2.48 -13.86
CA GLU A 91 6.02 3.76 -13.28
C GLU A 91 6.26 4.96 -14.22
N ARG A 92 7.36 4.96 -14.99
CA ARG A 92 7.58 5.99 -16.03
C ARG A 92 6.56 5.89 -17.15
N ALA A 93 6.24 4.67 -17.60
CA ALA A 93 5.21 4.45 -18.60
C ALA A 93 3.86 4.97 -18.10
N LEU A 94 3.50 4.68 -16.85
CA LEU A 94 2.26 5.16 -16.24
C LEU A 94 2.24 6.70 -16.12
N LYS A 95 3.34 7.33 -15.67
CA LYS A 95 3.45 8.80 -15.62
C LYS A 95 3.27 9.44 -16.99
N SER A 96 3.79 8.83 -18.06
CA SER A 96 3.74 9.39 -19.41
C SER A 96 2.32 9.58 -19.97
N ILE A 97 1.33 8.92 -19.37
CA ILE A 97 -0.09 9.06 -19.71
C ILE A 97 -0.64 10.42 -19.24
N LEU A 98 -0.09 10.98 -18.15
CA LEU A 98 -0.49 12.27 -17.63
C LEU A 98 0.08 13.40 -18.48
N LYS A 99 -0.82 14.14 -19.14
CA LYS A 99 -0.47 15.31 -19.95
C LYS A 99 -1.20 16.52 -19.40
N ASN A 100 -0.48 17.61 -19.20
CA ASN A 100 -1.09 18.89 -18.86
C ASN A 100 -2.05 19.31 -19.98
N LYS A 101 -3.19 19.89 -19.61
CA LYS A 101 -4.23 20.30 -20.56
C LYS A 101 -4.63 21.76 -20.34
N ILE A 102 -4.91 22.43 -21.45
CA ILE A 102 -5.59 23.72 -21.48
C ILE A 102 -6.95 23.47 -22.13
N ILE A 103 -8.01 23.86 -21.45
CA ILE A 103 -9.40 23.72 -21.90
C ILE A 103 -9.94 25.14 -22.06
N THR A 104 -10.42 25.47 -23.26
CA THR A 104 -11.04 26.77 -23.55
C THR A 104 -12.53 26.55 -23.81
N ILE A 105 -13.39 27.21 -23.04
CA ILE A 105 -14.85 27.13 -23.16
C ILE A 105 -15.37 28.56 -23.05
N ASP A 106 -16.05 29.06 -24.08
CA ASP A 106 -16.73 30.36 -24.08
C ASP A 106 -15.84 31.51 -23.53
N GLY A 107 -14.57 31.56 -23.99
CA GLY A 107 -13.59 32.55 -23.55
C GLY A 107 -12.93 32.29 -22.17
N ILE A 108 -13.40 31.32 -21.38
CA ILE A 108 -12.76 30.84 -20.15
C ILE A 108 -11.61 29.91 -20.50
N LYS A 109 -10.43 30.12 -19.90
CA LYS A 109 -9.28 29.21 -20.01
C LYS A 109 -9.03 28.49 -18.70
N ILE A 110 -9.07 27.16 -18.73
CA ILE A 110 -8.81 26.27 -17.60
C ILE A 110 -7.55 25.44 -17.87
N TYR A 111 -6.54 25.59 -17.02
CA TYR A 111 -5.34 24.75 -17.03
C TYR A 111 -5.49 23.63 -16.02
N LYS A 112 -5.21 22.40 -16.44
CA LYS A 112 -5.16 21.19 -15.61
C LYS A 112 -3.74 20.64 -15.66
N ASN A 113 -2.94 21.00 -14.67
CA ASN A 113 -1.52 20.64 -14.57
C ASN A 113 -1.33 19.49 -13.55
N PHE A 114 -0.60 18.43 -13.90
CA PHE A 114 -0.26 17.38 -12.94
C PHE A 114 1.07 17.70 -12.26
N ILE A 115 1.02 17.96 -10.94
CA ILE A 115 2.19 18.37 -10.15
C ILE A 115 2.47 17.38 -9.01
N PRO A 116 3.74 17.16 -8.62
CA PRO A 116 4.07 16.27 -7.52
C PRO A 116 3.70 16.86 -6.16
N ILE A 117 3.44 15.98 -5.20
CA ILE A 117 3.42 16.31 -3.77
C ILE A 117 4.83 16.78 -3.36
N GLN A 118 4.93 17.75 -2.45
CA GLN A 118 6.21 18.37 -2.10
C GLN A 118 7.05 17.47 -1.19
N SER A 119 6.43 16.87 -0.18
CA SER A 119 7.10 15.98 0.77
C SER A 119 6.31 14.71 1.10
N VAL A 120 6.99 13.56 1.09
CA VAL A 120 6.38 12.27 1.40
C VAL A 120 7.23 11.45 2.37
N GLY A 121 6.58 10.85 3.35
CA GLY A 121 7.18 9.88 4.29
C GLY A 121 6.85 8.45 3.90
N CYS A 122 7.85 7.66 3.56
CA CYS A 122 7.77 6.24 3.25
C CYS A 122 8.07 5.41 4.51
N TYR A 123 7.06 4.75 5.03
CA TYR A 123 7.21 3.79 6.13
C TYR A 123 7.67 2.43 5.59
N ILE A 124 8.77 1.93 6.12
CA ILE A 124 9.35 0.64 5.74
C ILE A 124 9.28 -0.30 6.95
N PRO A 125 8.49 -1.39 6.88
CA PRO A 125 8.43 -2.35 7.97
C PRO A 125 9.80 -2.93 8.34
N GLY A 126 9.91 -3.42 9.57
CA GLY A 126 11.10 -4.08 10.08
C GLY A 126 10.80 -4.81 11.39
N GLY A 127 11.83 -5.36 12.03
CA GLY A 127 11.69 -6.20 13.22
C GLY A 127 11.75 -7.68 12.88
N LEU A 128 10.59 -8.31 12.66
CA LEU A 128 10.48 -9.76 12.39
C LEU A 128 11.11 -10.20 11.05
N ALA A 129 11.12 -9.30 10.07
CA ALA A 129 11.77 -9.51 8.78
C ALA A 129 12.29 -8.18 8.22
N ARG A 130 12.87 -8.21 7.02
CA ARG A 130 13.61 -7.09 6.42
C ARG A 130 13.13 -6.85 5.00
N TYR A 131 12.70 -5.63 4.73
CA TYR A 131 11.89 -5.31 3.55
C TYR A 131 12.53 -4.23 2.68
N SER A 132 13.74 -4.50 2.17
CA SER A 132 14.38 -3.61 1.18
C SER A 132 13.54 -3.47 -0.09
N SER A 133 12.71 -4.46 -0.44
CA SER A 133 11.73 -4.38 -1.52
C SER A 133 10.70 -3.26 -1.29
N SER A 134 10.15 -3.11 -0.08
CA SER A 134 9.19 -2.03 0.23
C SER A 134 9.79 -0.63 0.11
N VAL A 135 11.11 -0.52 0.23
CA VAL A 135 11.81 0.74 -0.07
C VAL A 135 11.69 1.08 -1.54
N ILE A 136 11.98 0.11 -2.41
CA ILE A 136 11.90 0.28 -3.87
C ILE A 136 10.45 0.65 -4.24
N MET A 137 9.49 -0.12 -3.73
CA MET A 137 8.06 0.05 -4.03
C MET A 137 7.49 1.40 -3.58
N SER A 138 8.03 2.03 -2.54
CA SER A 138 7.54 3.32 -2.04
C SER A 138 8.34 4.53 -2.54
N VAL A 139 9.66 4.40 -2.71
CA VAL A 139 10.54 5.54 -3.05
C VAL A 139 10.58 5.79 -4.57
N ILE A 140 10.58 4.73 -5.38
CA ILE A 140 10.71 4.88 -6.84
C ILE A 140 9.51 5.63 -7.47
N PRO A 141 8.24 5.30 -7.17
CA PRO A 141 7.12 6.07 -7.73
C PRO A 141 7.15 7.54 -7.28
N ALA A 142 7.54 7.82 -6.03
CA ALA A 142 7.73 9.17 -5.52
C ALA A 142 8.80 9.95 -6.31
N LYS A 143 9.95 9.30 -6.56
CA LYS A 143 11.06 9.88 -7.32
C LYS A 143 10.65 10.17 -8.75
N ILE A 144 9.92 9.26 -9.39
CA ILE A 144 9.42 9.42 -10.76
C ILE A 144 8.37 10.53 -10.84
N ALA A 145 7.46 10.64 -9.87
CA ALA A 145 6.50 11.74 -9.79
C ALA A 145 7.22 13.10 -9.74
N GLY A 146 8.36 13.17 -9.05
CA GLY A 146 9.17 14.37 -8.89
C GLY A 146 9.07 14.97 -7.50
N VAL A 147 8.69 14.18 -6.49
CA VAL A 147 8.66 14.58 -5.08
C VAL A 147 10.04 15.09 -4.66
N LYS A 148 10.07 16.28 -4.05
CA LYS A 148 11.32 16.98 -3.74
C LYS A 148 11.98 16.46 -2.46
N ARG A 149 11.17 16.10 -1.46
CA ARG A 149 11.63 15.56 -0.18
C ARG A 149 10.97 14.21 0.11
N ILE A 150 11.74 13.15 -0.01
CA ILE A 150 11.34 11.77 0.28
C ILE A 150 12.05 11.33 1.56
N VAL A 151 11.26 11.10 2.61
CA VAL A 151 11.73 10.66 3.92
C VAL A 151 11.46 9.17 4.07
N VAL A 152 12.45 8.39 4.48
CA VAL A 152 12.28 6.97 4.82
C VAL A 152 12.35 6.81 6.33
N VAL A 153 11.39 6.08 6.90
CA VAL A 153 11.43 5.65 8.31
C VAL A 153 11.43 4.13 8.38
N SER A 154 12.29 3.57 9.22
CA SER A 154 12.32 2.12 9.47
C SER A 154 12.74 1.84 10.92
N PRO A 155 12.11 0.86 11.59
CA PRO A 155 12.44 0.54 12.98
C PRO A 155 13.88 0.01 13.07
N PRO A 156 14.68 0.49 14.04
CA PRO A 156 15.98 -0.08 14.33
C PRO A 156 15.84 -1.42 15.06
N ASN A 157 16.89 -2.23 15.00
CA ASN A 157 17.07 -3.38 15.88
C ASN A 157 17.47 -2.93 17.31
N SER A 158 17.60 -3.89 18.23
CA SER A 158 18.01 -3.64 19.62
C SER A 158 19.36 -2.94 19.79
N LYS A 159 20.22 -2.98 18.77
CA LYS A 159 21.50 -2.25 18.72
C LYS A 159 21.37 -0.82 18.16
N GLY A 160 20.16 -0.36 17.85
CA GLY A 160 19.93 0.97 17.29
C GLY A 160 20.23 1.10 15.79
N ASN A 161 20.30 -0.02 15.06
CA ASN A 161 20.66 -0.03 13.64
C ASN A 161 19.50 -0.48 12.75
N ILE A 162 19.30 0.23 11.63
CA ILE A 162 18.47 -0.25 10.52
C ILE A 162 19.28 -1.29 9.74
N ASP A 163 18.61 -2.23 9.10
CA ASP A 163 19.26 -3.20 8.23
C ASP A 163 20.06 -2.54 7.09
N PRO A 164 21.33 -2.95 6.85
CA PRO A 164 22.16 -2.36 5.81
C PRO A 164 21.56 -2.41 4.41
N LEU A 165 20.86 -3.49 4.05
CA LEU A 165 20.25 -3.63 2.73
C LEU A 165 19.10 -2.63 2.54
N THR A 166 18.36 -2.35 3.60
CA THR A 166 17.29 -1.33 3.62
C THR A 166 17.86 0.08 3.44
N ILE A 167 18.97 0.40 4.12
CA ILE A 167 19.66 1.69 3.98
C ILE A 167 20.20 1.87 2.55
N VAL A 168 20.88 0.85 2.03
CA VAL A 168 21.44 0.86 0.66
C VAL A 168 20.31 1.01 -0.37
N ALA A 169 19.20 0.27 -0.22
CA ALA A 169 18.04 0.42 -1.11
C ALA A 169 17.47 1.84 -1.07
N ALA A 170 17.32 2.45 0.12
CA ALA A 170 16.79 3.80 0.27
C ALA A 170 17.66 4.84 -0.43
N ASN A 171 18.98 4.72 -0.25
CA ASN A 171 19.93 5.60 -0.91
C ASN A 171 19.91 5.43 -2.44
N LEU A 172 19.96 4.18 -2.94
CA LEU A 172 19.93 3.89 -4.37
C LEU A 172 18.62 4.30 -5.05
N CYS A 173 17.48 4.25 -4.35
CA CYS A 173 16.19 4.68 -4.87
C CYS A 173 15.99 6.20 -4.81
N GLY A 174 16.84 6.92 -4.09
CA GLY A 174 16.85 8.39 -4.06
C GLY A 174 16.05 9.01 -2.91
N ALA A 175 15.95 8.32 -1.77
CA ALA A 175 15.49 8.93 -0.52
C ALA A 175 16.43 10.07 -0.10
N ASN A 176 15.85 11.17 0.40
CA ASN A 176 16.62 12.32 0.88
C ASN A 176 17.10 12.13 2.31
N GLU A 177 16.26 11.54 3.15
CA GLU A 177 16.46 11.40 4.60
C GLU A 177 16.05 10.01 5.05
N ILE A 178 16.77 9.43 6.01
CA ILE A 178 16.47 8.11 6.57
C ILE A 178 16.49 8.22 8.09
N TYR A 179 15.43 7.77 8.75
CA TYR A 179 15.27 7.86 10.21
C TYR A 179 15.03 6.50 10.87
N LYS A 180 15.64 6.33 12.04
CA LYS A 180 15.57 5.17 12.93
C LYS A 180 14.32 5.21 13.80
N THR A 181 13.17 4.95 13.20
CA THR A 181 11.91 4.82 13.94
C THR A 181 10.90 4.00 13.16
N GLY A 182 10.05 3.24 13.88
CA GLY A 182 8.94 2.49 13.29
C GLY A 182 7.63 2.66 14.06
N GLY A 183 6.67 1.76 13.82
CA GLY A 183 5.40 1.74 14.56
C GLY A 183 4.56 3.01 14.45
N ALA A 184 3.66 3.20 15.41
CA ALA A 184 2.79 4.36 15.48
C ALA A 184 3.55 5.66 15.75
N GLN A 185 4.66 5.59 16.49
CA GLN A 185 5.50 6.75 16.80
C GLN A 185 6.18 7.34 15.56
N ALA A 186 6.56 6.52 14.57
CA ALA A 186 7.09 6.99 13.31
C ALA A 186 6.03 7.72 12.48
N ILE A 187 4.81 7.18 12.43
CA ILE A 187 3.68 7.80 11.73
C ILE A 187 3.33 9.15 12.38
N ALA A 188 3.33 9.22 13.72
CA ALA A 188 3.13 10.46 14.45
C ALA A 188 4.23 11.49 14.14
N ALA A 189 5.50 11.07 14.14
CA ALA A 189 6.63 11.96 13.85
C ALA A 189 6.57 12.52 12.42
N LEU A 190 6.19 11.69 11.44
CA LEU A 190 5.99 12.14 10.06
C LEU A 190 4.79 13.10 9.92
N SER A 191 3.69 12.86 10.63
CA SER A 191 2.48 13.67 10.52
C SER A 191 2.58 15.01 11.26
N PHE A 192 3.02 14.98 12.52
CA PHE A 192 3.08 16.17 13.37
C PHE A 192 4.38 16.95 13.20
N GLY A 193 5.44 16.26 12.79
CA GLY A 193 6.80 16.77 12.88
C GLY A 193 7.35 16.68 14.31
N THR A 194 8.67 16.66 14.40
CA THR A 194 9.45 16.76 15.64
C THR A 194 10.63 17.69 15.41
N LYS A 195 11.48 17.87 16.42
CA LYS A 195 12.73 18.66 16.27
C LYS A 195 13.67 18.04 15.22
N SER A 196 13.76 16.72 15.15
CA SER A 196 14.64 16.03 14.18
C SER A 196 13.96 15.66 12.87
N ILE A 197 12.63 15.49 12.86
CA ILE A 197 11.87 15.01 11.70
C ILE A 197 10.84 16.08 11.31
N SER A 198 11.11 16.86 10.26
CA SER A 198 10.10 17.79 9.75
C SER A 198 8.90 17.04 9.17
N LYS A 199 7.69 17.54 9.44
CA LYS A 199 6.42 16.97 8.95
C LYS A 199 6.42 16.77 7.43
N VAL A 200 5.66 15.80 6.95
CA VAL A 200 5.44 15.52 5.52
C VAL A 200 3.99 15.75 5.11
N ASP A 201 3.74 15.95 3.83
CA ASP A 201 2.39 16.19 3.28
C ASP A 201 1.60 14.91 3.10
N LYS A 202 2.29 13.80 2.81
CA LYS A 202 1.69 12.47 2.65
C LYS A 202 2.55 11.39 3.28
N ILE A 203 1.92 10.36 3.84
CA ILE A 203 2.58 9.17 4.40
C ILE A 203 2.14 7.94 3.60
N VAL A 204 3.11 7.13 3.18
CA VAL A 204 2.88 5.92 2.37
C VAL A 204 3.60 4.73 2.97
N GLY A 205 3.19 3.52 2.57
CA GLY A 205 3.86 2.28 2.93
C GLY A 205 2.98 1.34 3.76
N PRO A 206 3.25 0.02 3.67
CA PRO A 206 2.52 -1.00 4.41
C PRO A 206 3.00 -1.05 5.86
N GLY A 207 2.21 -1.65 6.75
CA GLY A 207 2.62 -1.87 8.13
C GLY A 207 1.66 -2.74 8.90
N GLY A 208 2.10 -3.23 10.05
CA GLY A 208 1.23 -4.02 10.94
C GLY A 208 0.12 -3.16 11.56
N LEU A 209 -0.75 -3.80 12.33
CA LEU A 209 -1.97 -3.22 12.90
C LEU A 209 -1.78 -1.83 13.55
N PHE A 210 -0.68 -1.61 14.30
CA PHE A 210 -0.39 -0.32 14.95
C PHE A 210 -0.11 0.80 13.96
N VAL A 211 0.62 0.51 12.88
CA VAL A 211 0.95 1.48 11.81
C VAL A 211 -0.31 1.84 11.05
N THR A 212 -1.11 0.84 10.68
CA THR A 212 -2.35 1.04 9.93
C THR A 212 -3.40 1.79 10.76
N SER A 213 -3.50 1.46 12.06
CA SER A 213 -4.35 2.22 13.00
C SER A 213 -3.86 3.67 13.15
N ALA A 214 -2.54 3.89 13.22
CA ALA A 214 -1.97 5.23 13.30
C ALA A 214 -2.29 6.05 12.04
N LYS A 215 -2.07 5.48 10.84
CA LYS A 215 -2.41 6.09 9.55
C LYS A 215 -3.90 6.46 9.48
N SER A 216 -4.78 5.55 9.89
CA SER A 216 -6.23 5.81 9.95
C SER A 216 -6.55 7.01 10.84
N LEU A 217 -6.01 7.04 12.06
CA LEU A 217 -6.26 8.11 13.03
C LEU A 217 -5.73 9.47 12.57
N ILE A 218 -4.59 9.53 11.87
CA ILE A 218 -4.01 10.80 11.41
C ILE A 218 -4.52 11.27 10.05
N SER A 219 -5.34 10.47 9.35
CA SER A 219 -5.75 10.72 7.96
C SER A 219 -6.53 12.03 7.76
N HIS A 220 -7.16 12.55 8.81
CA HIS A 220 -7.82 13.86 8.82
C HIS A 220 -6.84 15.05 8.81
N ARG A 221 -5.55 14.79 9.06
CA ARG A 221 -4.49 15.81 9.21
C ARG A 221 -3.38 15.67 8.18
N THR A 222 -2.94 14.44 7.88
CA THR A 222 -1.90 14.16 6.89
C THR A 222 -2.42 13.12 5.91
N SER A 223 -2.26 13.37 4.62
CA SER A 223 -2.72 12.45 3.59
C SER A 223 -2.02 11.09 3.74
N ILE A 224 -2.73 10.01 3.44
CA ILE A 224 -2.16 8.66 3.37
C ILE A 224 -2.42 8.06 1.99
N ASP A 225 -1.63 7.07 1.61
CA ASP A 225 -1.92 6.19 0.46
C ASP A 225 -3.21 5.38 0.68
N MET A 226 -3.16 4.44 1.63
CA MET A 226 -4.21 3.47 1.90
C MET A 226 -4.00 2.79 3.27
N LEU A 227 -5.05 2.12 3.74
CA LEU A 227 -4.97 1.26 4.92
C LEU A 227 -4.61 -0.16 4.46
N ALA A 228 -3.35 -0.54 4.66
CA ALA A 228 -2.89 -1.90 4.44
C ALA A 228 -2.94 -2.65 5.79
N GLY A 229 -3.98 -3.46 6.00
CA GLY A 229 -4.08 -4.43 7.09
C GLY A 229 -3.22 -5.68 6.86
N PRO A 230 -3.58 -6.84 7.45
CA PRO A 230 -2.84 -8.08 7.23
C PRO A 230 -2.77 -8.45 5.75
N THR A 231 -1.66 -9.08 5.37
CA THR A 231 -1.40 -9.51 4.00
C THR A 231 -2.40 -10.58 3.55
N GLU A 232 -2.80 -10.57 2.28
CA GLU A 232 -3.80 -11.48 1.72
C GLU A 232 -3.33 -12.12 0.40
N LEU A 233 -3.69 -13.39 0.19
CA LEU A 233 -3.55 -14.07 -1.09
C LEU A 233 -4.77 -14.94 -1.38
N GLY A 234 -5.52 -14.56 -2.42
CA GLY A 234 -6.55 -15.40 -3.02
C GLY A 234 -6.02 -16.12 -4.26
N ILE A 235 -6.33 -17.40 -4.40
CA ILE A 235 -6.01 -18.18 -5.59
C ILE A 235 -7.30 -18.74 -6.18
N ILE A 236 -7.63 -18.39 -7.42
CA ILE A 236 -8.63 -19.07 -8.23
C ILE A 236 -7.92 -20.18 -9.01
N ALA A 237 -8.36 -21.43 -8.85
CA ALA A 237 -7.79 -22.54 -9.61
C ALA A 237 -8.83 -23.56 -10.07
N ASP A 238 -8.64 -24.07 -11.28
CA ASP A 238 -9.42 -25.19 -11.82
C ASP A 238 -8.56 -26.47 -11.89
N LYS A 239 -9.13 -27.53 -12.47
CA LYS A 239 -8.47 -28.84 -12.58
C LYS A 239 -7.15 -28.86 -13.37
N SER A 240 -6.82 -27.83 -14.16
CA SER A 240 -5.54 -27.74 -14.89
C SER A 240 -4.38 -27.35 -13.97
N ALA A 241 -4.67 -26.76 -12.81
CA ALA A 241 -3.64 -26.26 -11.91
C ALA A 241 -2.86 -27.39 -11.23
N ASN A 242 -1.55 -27.20 -11.10
CA ASN A 242 -0.73 -28.08 -10.30
C ASN A 242 -0.96 -27.81 -8.80
N PRO A 243 -1.47 -28.79 -8.01
CA PRO A 243 -1.76 -28.59 -6.60
C PRO A 243 -0.50 -28.26 -5.77
N LYS A 244 0.69 -28.66 -6.24
CA LYS A 244 1.95 -28.32 -5.58
C LYS A 244 2.26 -26.82 -5.69
N TYR A 245 1.99 -26.20 -6.83
CA TYR A 245 2.25 -24.76 -7.02
C TYR A 245 1.32 -23.93 -6.12
N ILE A 246 0.02 -24.26 -6.10
CA ILE A 246 -0.95 -23.63 -5.20
C ILE A 246 -0.50 -23.73 -3.74
N ALA A 247 -0.09 -24.94 -3.30
CA ALA A 247 0.38 -25.14 -1.93
C ALA A 247 1.61 -24.30 -1.59
N LEU A 248 2.58 -24.19 -2.53
CA LEU A 248 3.78 -23.37 -2.33
C LEU A 248 3.45 -21.88 -2.26
N ASP A 249 2.54 -21.39 -3.10
CA ASP A 249 2.15 -19.99 -3.11
C ASP A 249 1.39 -19.61 -1.82
N LEU A 250 0.44 -20.44 -1.37
CA LEU A 250 -0.25 -20.24 -0.08
C LEU A 250 0.73 -20.25 1.11
N ILE A 251 1.71 -21.15 1.12
CA ILE A 251 2.75 -21.18 2.17
C ILE A 251 3.60 -19.91 2.12
N SER A 252 4.01 -19.48 0.92
CA SER A 252 4.90 -18.31 0.75
C SER A 252 4.28 -17.04 1.32
N GLN A 253 2.99 -16.79 1.09
CA GLN A 253 2.32 -15.62 1.65
C GLN A 253 2.11 -15.75 3.17
N SER A 254 1.74 -16.95 3.63
CA SER A 254 1.44 -17.22 5.04
C SER A 254 2.66 -17.08 5.96
N GLU A 255 3.88 -17.01 5.41
CA GLU A 255 5.09 -16.80 6.20
C GLU A 255 5.28 -15.35 6.65
N HIS A 256 4.53 -14.40 6.07
CA HIS A 256 4.63 -12.98 6.43
C HIS A 256 4.28 -12.75 7.91
N SER A 257 3.12 -13.24 8.35
CA SER A 257 2.64 -13.09 9.73
C SER A 257 1.55 -14.11 10.06
N SER A 258 1.28 -14.28 11.37
CA SER A 258 0.25 -15.22 11.84
C SER A 258 -1.18 -14.78 11.51
N ASP A 259 -1.38 -13.52 11.13
CA ASP A 259 -2.66 -12.93 10.73
C ASP A 259 -2.84 -12.83 9.20
N THR A 260 -1.90 -13.35 8.40
CA THR A 260 -2.06 -13.41 6.93
C THR A 260 -3.33 -14.19 6.57
N PHE A 261 -4.08 -13.71 5.59
CA PHE A 261 -5.32 -14.30 5.09
C PHE A 261 -5.13 -14.94 3.71
N CYS A 262 -4.97 -16.26 3.67
CA CYS A 262 -4.67 -17.01 2.45
C CYS A 262 -5.77 -18.02 2.11
N TYR A 263 -6.23 -18.05 0.87
CA TYR A 263 -7.31 -18.96 0.48
C TYR A 263 -7.26 -19.42 -0.96
N LEU A 264 -7.82 -20.61 -1.18
CA LEU A 264 -8.04 -21.20 -2.49
C LEU A 264 -9.54 -21.20 -2.81
N ILE A 265 -9.90 -20.71 -3.98
CA ILE A 265 -11.23 -20.79 -4.58
C ILE A 265 -11.15 -21.77 -5.76
N THR A 266 -11.93 -22.85 -5.70
CA THR A 266 -11.95 -23.86 -6.75
C THR A 266 -13.34 -24.47 -6.91
N ASN A 267 -13.65 -25.06 -8.06
CA ASN A 267 -14.82 -25.91 -8.26
C ASN A 267 -14.46 -27.41 -8.19
N SER A 268 -13.21 -27.76 -7.85
CA SER A 268 -12.70 -29.13 -7.84
C SER A 268 -12.41 -29.63 -6.43
N VAL A 269 -13.26 -30.53 -5.95
CA VAL A 269 -13.07 -31.24 -4.66
C VAL A 269 -11.74 -32.01 -4.64
N LYS A 270 -11.37 -32.61 -5.79
CA LYS A 270 -10.11 -33.36 -5.92
C LYS A 270 -8.91 -32.42 -5.72
N LEU A 271 -8.92 -31.26 -6.37
CA LEU A 271 -7.85 -30.26 -6.24
C LEU A 271 -7.74 -29.77 -4.79
N ALA A 272 -8.88 -29.41 -4.17
CA ALA A 272 -8.94 -28.95 -2.78
C ALA A 272 -8.27 -29.94 -1.82
N LYS A 273 -8.64 -31.23 -1.89
CA LYS A 273 -8.06 -32.28 -1.04
C LYS A 273 -6.56 -32.50 -1.33
N SER A 274 -6.14 -32.42 -2.59
CA SER A 274 -4.73 -32.56 -2.95
C SER A 274 -3.87 -31.41 -2.41
N VAL A 275 -4.34 -30.17 -2.53
CA VAL A 275 -3.64 -28.99 -2.01
C VAL A 275 -3.49 -29.08 -0.50
N ASP A 276 -4.57 -29.37 0.23
CA ASP A 276 -4.55 -29.49 1.69
C ASP A 276 -3.53 -30.54 2.17
N LYS A 277 -3.54 -31.73 1.55
CA LYS A 277 -2.57 -32.80 1.86
C LYS A 277 -1.11 -32.37 1.61
N ILE A 278 -0.85 -31.64 0.52
CA ILE A 278 0.50 -31.15 0.21
C ILE A 278 0.94 -30.11 1.24
N ILE A 279 0.08 -29.17 1.60
CA ILE A 279 0.35 -28.16 2.62
C ILE A 279 0.72 -28.84 3.94
N THR A 280 -0.08 -29.81 4.41
CA THR A 280 0.20 -30.55 5.66
C THR A 280 1.57 -31.23 5.64
N ASN A 281 1.99 -31.76 4.49
CA ASN A 281 3.28 -32.43 4.37
C ASN A 281 4.45 -31.45 4.27
N LEU A 282 4.27 -30.31 3.59
CA LEU A 282 5.32 -29.29 3.43
C LEU A 282 5.54 -28.50 4.72
N CYS A 283 4.49 -28.17 5.47
CA CYS A 283 4.58 -27.41 6.72
C CYS A 283 5.55 -28.07 7.72
N LYS A 284 5.62 -29.40 7.76
CA LYS A 284 6.56 -30.18 8.59
C LYS A 284 8.05 -29.93 8.28
N LYS A 285 8.38 -29.30 7.15
CA LYS A 285 9.76 -29.19 6.62
C LYS A 285 10.24 -27.74 6.46
N ILE A 286 9.36 -26.75 6.59
CA ILE A 286 9.71 -25.34 6.35
C ILE A 286 10.23 -24.66 7.61
N LYS A 287 11.14 -23.70 7.46
CA LYS A 287 11.81 -23.01 8.58
C LYS A 287 10.86 -22.16 9.43
N ARG A 288 9.87 -21.52 8.80
CA ARG A 288 8.92 -20.61 9.48
C ARG A 288 7.57 -21.28 9.75
N ASN A 289 7.57 -22.59 10.06
CA ASN A 289 6.35 -23.37 10.20
C ASN A 289 5.39 -22.78 11.23
N ASP A 290 5.86 -22.34 12.40
CA ASP A 290 4.97 -21.84 13.47
C ASP A 290 4.08 -20.68 13.03
N LEU A 291 4.60 -19.79 12.17
CA LEU A 291 3.83 -18.69 11.59
C LEU A 291 2.87 -19.19 10.51
N VAL A 292 3.38 -20.00 9.58
CA VAL A 292 2.60 -20.53 8.45
C VAL A 292 1.45 -21.40 8.93
N GLU A 293 1.70 -22.32 9.85
CA GLU A 293 0.70 -23.22 10.42
C GLU A 293 -0.38 -22.45 11.16
N LYS A 294 0.02 -21.47 12.00
CA LYS A 294 -0.94 -20.63 12.72
C LYS A 294 -1.81 -19.82 11.75
N SER A 295 -1.19 -19.16 10.77
CA SER A 295 -1.87 -18.37 9.74
C SER A 295 -2.89 -19.21 8.95
N LEU A 296 -2.45 -20.35 8.40
CA LEU A 296 -3.32 -21.22 7.60
C LEU A 296 -4.41 -21.91 8.42
N LYS A 297 -4.19 -22.16 9.71
CA LYS A 297 -5.16 -22.80 10.61
C LYS A 297 -6.24 -21.82 11.08
N GLU A 298 -5.84 -20.60 11.45
CA GLU A 298 -6.74 -19.59 12.02
C GLU A 298 -7.49 -18.84 10.92
N ASN A 299 -6.81 -18.49 9.83
CA ASN A 299 -7.32 -17.56 8.81
C ASN A 299 -7.52 -18.21 7.44
N GLY A 300 -6.86 -19.34 7.17
CA GLY A 300 -6.85 -19.97 5.86
C GLY A 300 -8.04 -20.90 5.58
N PHE A 301 -8.54 -20.88 4.34
CA PHE A 301 -9.59 -21.80 3.88
C PHE A 301 -9.47 -22.19 2.41
N ILE A 302 -10.15 -23.27 2.04
CA ILE A 302 -10.36 -23.71 0.67
C ILE A 302 -11.86 -23.70 0.40
N ALA A 303 -12.32 -22.80 -0.46
CA ALA A 303 -13.69 -22.66 -0.89
C ALA A 303 -13.95 -23.53 -2.13
N ILE A 304 -14.92 -24.43 -2.03
CA ILE A 304 -15.43 -25.25 -3.13
C ILE A 304 -16.72 -24.61 -3.65
N CYS A 305 -16.62 -23.95 -4.80
CA CYS A 305 -17.73 -23.31 -5.51
C CYS A 305 -18.42 -24.30 -6.47
N LYS A 306 -19.68 -24.03 -6.84
CA LYS A 306 -20.43 -24.90 -7.77
C LYS A 306 -19.93 -24.76 -9.21
N ASN A 307 -19.57 -23.55 -9.62
CA ASN A 307 -19.22 -23.23 -11.00
C ASN A 307 -18.24 -22.04 -11.07
N ASN A 308 -17.76 -21.71 -12.28
CA ASN A 308 -16.79 -20.63 -12.48
C ASN A 308 -17.33 -19.23 -12.15
N SER A 309 -18.64 -18.98 -12.33
CA SER A 309 -19.26 -17.70 -11.96
C SER A 309 -19.16 -17.48 -10.45
N ASP A 310 -19.55 -18.47 -9.65
CA ASP A 310 -19.46 -18.40 -8.19
C ASP A 310 -18.02 -18.17 -7.70
N MET A 311 -17.02 -18.72 -8.42
CA MET A 311 -15.60 -18.49 -8.11
C MET A 311 -15.19 -17.03 -8.33
N ILE A 312 -15.64 -16.44 -9.44
CA ILE A 312 -15.40 -15.03 -9.79
C ILE A 312 -16.14 -14.12 -8.81
N ASP A 313 -17.41 -14.41 -8.53
CA ASP A 313 -18.23 -13.62 -7.62
C ASP A 313 -17.65 -13.62 -6.21
N LEU A 314 -17.20 -14.78 -5.72
CA LEU A 314 -16.52 -14.88 -4.43
C LEU A 314 -15.23 -14.06 -4.39
N ALA A 315 -14.38 -14.18 -5.42
CA ALA A 315 -13.15 -13.39 -5.48
C ALA A 315 -13.45 -11.88 -5.52
N ASN A 316 -14.49 -11.46 -6.24
CA ASN A 316 -14.88 -10.06 -6.32
C ASN A 316 -15.47 -9.52 -5.00
N GLN A 317 -16.20 -10.35 -4.27
CA GLN A 317 -16.72 -9.94 -2.97
C GLN A 317 -15.63 -9.84 -1.90
N LEU A 318 -14.65 -10.75 -1.93
CA LEU A 318 -13.50 -10.73 -1.04
C LEU A 318 -12.49 -9.63 -1.37
N ALA A 319 -12.33 -9.32 -2.66
CA ALA A 319 -11.49 -8.22 -3.14
C ALA A 319 -10.07 -8.23 -2.55
N PRO A 320 -9.32 -9.33 -2.73
CA PRO A 320 -8.05 -9.53 -2.06
C PRO A 320 -6.97 -8.55 -2.50
N GLU A 321 -5.96 -8.40 -1.64
CA GLU A 321 -4.68 -7.78 -1.97
C GLU A 321 -4.06 -8.37 -3.24
N HIS A 322 -3.80 -9.69 -3.23
CA HIS A 322 -3.31 -10.46 -4.37
C HIS A 322 -4.35 -11.48 -4.82
N LEU A 323 -4.62 -11.54 -6.13
CA LEU A 323 -5.41 -12.60 -6.74
C LEU A 323 -4.60 -13.32 -7.81
N GLN A 324 -4.32 -14.60 -7.60
CA GLN A 324 -3.78 -15.49 -8.63
C GLN A 324 -4.90 -16.20 -9.37
N ILE A 325 -4.79 -16.29 -10.69
CA ILE A 325 -5.73 -17.02 -11.54
C ILE A 325 -4.97 -18.13 -12.26
N MET A 326 -5.04 -19.33 -11.68
CA MET A 326 -4.37 -20.55 -12.15
C MET A 326 -5.40 -21.48 -12.80
N THR A 327 -5.93 -21.09 -13.95
CA THR A 327 -6.95 -21.84 -14.69
C THR A 327 -6.47 -22.12 -16.11
N ALA A 328 -7.17 -23.00 -16.84
CA ALA A 328 -6.83 -23.27 -18.24
C ALA A 328 -6.93 -22.01 -19.13
N ASN A 329 -7.85 -21.09 -18.80
CA ASN A 329 -8.07 -19.85 -19.56
C ASN A 329 -8.12 -18.63 -18.60
N PRO A 330 -6.97 -18.17 -18.08
CA PRO A 330 -6.93 -17.16 -17.03
C PRO A 330 -7.51 -15.82 -17.46
N ASN A 331 -7.41 -15.46 -18.74
CA ASN A 331 -7.94 -14.21 -19.28
C ASN A 331 -9.47 -14.11 -19.20
N ILE A 332 -10.20 -15.24 -19.25
CA ILE A 332 -11.67 -15.26 -19.15
C ILE A 332 -12.12 -14.90 -17.73
N PHE A 333 -11.38 -15.35 -16.72
CA PHE A 333 -11.64 -14.94 -15.34
C PHE A 333 -11.21 -13.50 -15.13
N ALA A 334 -10.01 -13.12 -15.59
CA ALA A 334 -9.44 -11.80 -15.40
C ALA A 334 -10.33 -10.66 -15.90
N SER A 335 -10.98 -10.82 -17.06
CA SER A 335 -11.88 -9.80 -17.63
C SER A 335 -13.13 -9.53 -16.78
N LYS A 336 -13.43 -10.40 -15.82
CA LYS A 336 -14.57 -10.29 -14.90
C LYS A 336 -14.16 -9.98 -13.46
N ILE A 337 -12.86 -9.93 -13.17
CA ILE A 337 -12.37 -9.48 -11.86
C ILE A 337 -12.32 -7.95 -11.86
N THR A 338 -12.94 -7.34 -10.86
CA THR A 338 -13.11 -5.88 -10.77
C THR A 338 -12.56 -5.28 -9.48
N SER A 339 -12.05 -6.10 -8.56
CA SER A 339 -11.81 -5.66 -7.18
C SER A 339 -10.57 -6.20 -6.50
N ALA A 340 -9.76 -7.03 -7.16
CA ALA A 340 -8.47 -7.42 -6.58
C ALA A 340 -7.48 -6.25 -6.66
N GLY A 341 -6.65 -6.06 -5.64
CA GLY A 341 -5.59 -5.04 -5.65
C GLY A 341 -4.59 -5.29 -6.78
N LEU A 342 -4.21 -6.56 -6.98
CA LEU A 342 -3.36 -7.03 -8.08
C LEU A 342 -3.81 -8.40 -8.57
N VAL A 343 -3.90 -8.57 -9.88
CA VAL A 343 -4.23 -9.87 -10.52
C VAL A 343 -3.00 -10.45 -11.21
N LEU A 344 -2.70 -11.71 -10.91
CA LEU A 344 -1.57 -12.48 -11.42
C LEU A 344 -2.09 -13.65 -12.26
N LEU A 345 -1.70 -13.72 -13.53
CA LEU A 345 -2.35 -14.58 -14.52
C LEU A 345 -1.50 -15.79 -14.92
N GLY A 346 -2.10 -16.97 -14.84
CA GLY A 346 -1.50 -18.21 -15.31
C GLY A 346 -0.68 -18.94 -14.25
N HIS A 347 -0.11 -20.07 -14.65
CA HIS A 347 0.52 -21.02 -13.73
C HIS A 347 1.93 -20.63 -13.29
N TYR A 348 2.54 -19.61 -13.91
CA TYR A 348 3.95 -19.23 -13.73
C TYR A 348 4.13 -17.80 -13.23
N THR A 349 3.13 -17.27 -12.53
CA THR A 349 3.13 -15.89 -12.01
C THR A 349 2.87 -15.90 -10.51
N PRO A 350 3.80 -16.42 -9.70
CA PRO A 350 3.63 -16.47 -8.25
C PRO A 350 3.63 -15.06 -7.65
N SER A 351 2.85 -14.81 -6.58
CA SER A 351 2.87 -13.53 -5.86
C SER A 351 4.27 -13.17 -5.38
N SER A 352 5.02 -14.18 -4.91
CA SER A 352 6.41 -14.03 -4.50
C SER A 352 7.35 -13.52 -5.61
N ALA A 353 7.07 -13.75 -6.90
CA ALA A 353 7.85 -13.10 -7.97
C ALA A 353 7.39 -11.65 -8.19
N SER A 354 6.08 -11.41 -8.12
CA SER A 354 5.48 -10.07 -8.23
C SER A 354 6.02 -9.12 -7.18
N ASP A 355 6.11 -9.56 -5.93
CA ASP A 355 6.52 -8.75 -4.79
C ASP A 355 7.93 -8.16 -4.89
N TYR A 356 8.75 -8.68 -5.81
CA TYR A 356 10.15 -8.31 -5.93
C TYR A 356 10.57 -7.94 -7.35
N LEU A 357 10.21 -8.74 -8.37
CA LEU A 357 10.93 -8.76 -9.65
C LEU A 357 10.06 -8.81 -10.89
N LEU A 358 8.72 -8.74 -10.81
CA LEU A 358 7.89 -8.61 -12.03
C LEU A 358 7.62 -7.16 -12.44
N GLY A 359 8.01 -6.18 -11.62
CA GLY A 359 7.85 -4.74 -11.92
C GLY A 359 6.48 -4.16 -11.57
N SER A 360 5.66 -4.92 -10.86
CA SER A 360 4.47 -4.45 -10.14
C SER A 360 4.84 -3.86 -8.78
N ASN A 361 3.95 -3.05 -8.23
CA ASN A 361 4.07 -2.51 -6.88
C ASN A 361 3.34 -3.42 -5.89
N HIS A 362 4.02 -3.86 -4.82
CA HIS A 362 3.42 -4.74 -3.80
C HIS A 362 2.71 -4.00 -2.67
N ILE A 363 2.73 -2.67 -2.67
CA ILE A 363 2.03 -1.89 -1.65
C ILE A 363 0.58 -1.81 -2.11
N LEU A 364 -0.23 -2.73 -1.59
CA LEU A 364 -1.56 -3.05 -2.08
C LEU A 364 -2.61 -2.86 -0.99
N PRO A 365 -3.87 -2.62 -1.38
CA PRO A 365 -4.98 -2.54 -0.45
C PRO A 365 -5.34 -3.95 0.04
N THR A 366 -5.65 -4.07 1.33
CA THR A 366 -6.15 -5.32 1.93
C THR A 366 -7.56 -5.09 2.51
N ASN A 367 -8.17 -6.07 3.18
CA ASN A 367 -9.48 -5.97 3.81
C ASN A 367 -10.60 -5.54 2.83
N GLY A 368 -10.54 -6.02 1.60
CA GLY A 368 -11.53 -5.73 0.56
C GLY A 368 -11.43 -4.32 -0.06
N PHE A 369 -10.44 -3.51 0.31
CA PHE A 369 -10.24 -2.18 -0.28
C PHE A 369 -9.81 -2.23 -1.75
N GLY A 370 -9.43 -3.41 -2.27
CA GLY A 370 -9.19 -3.62 -3.69
C GLY A 370 -10.38 -3.21 -4.58
N LYS A 371 -11.61 -3.19 -4.05
CA LYS A 371 -12.81 -2.65 -4.73
C LYS A 371 -12.68 -1.20 -5.17
N THR A 372 -11.79 -0.44 -4.52
CA THR A 372 -11.70 1.02 -4.68
C THR A 372 -10.28 1.50 -4.96
N ARG A 373 -9.29 0.62 -4.85
CA ARG A 373 -7.87 0.95 -4.96
C ARG A 373 -7.12 -0.18 -5.65
N GLY A 374 -6.13 0.19 -6.44
CA GLY A 374 -5.10 -0.74 -6.93
C GLY A 374 -3.81 -0.56 -6.16
N ALA A 375 -2.74 -1.12 -6.70
CA ALA A 375 -1.39 -0.93 -6.19
C ALA A 375 -0.99 0.55 -6.10
N LEU A 376 -0.14 0.87 -5.14
CA LEU A 376 0.53 2.17 -5.06
C LEU A 376 1.26 2.46 -6.37
N SER A 377 1.13 3.69 -6.86
CA SER A 377 1.67 4.10 -8.16
C SER A 377 2.17 5.54 -8.15
N VAL A 378 2.79 5.98 -9.23
CA VAL A 378 3.20 7.38 -9.43
C VAL A 378 2.04 8.37 -9.24
N PHE A 379 0.80 7.96 -9.52
CA PHE A 379 -0.39 8.82 -9.36
C PHE A 379 -0.65 9.16 -7.90
N ASP A 380 -0.29 8.28 -6.96
CA ASP A 380 -0.45 8.54 -5.53
C ASP A 380 0.46 9.67 -5.01
N TYR A 381 1.44 10.08 -5.81
CA TYR A 381 2.40 11.14 -5.50
C TYR A 381 2.18 12.41 -6.30
N MET A 382 1.06 12.49 -7.03
CA MET A 382 0.71 13.63 -7.88
C MET A 382 -0.67 14.18 -7.52
N LYS A 383 -0.89 15.46 -7.83
CA LYS A 383 -2.20 16.11 -7.75
C LYS A 383 -2.45 16.95 -8.99
N ILE A 384 -3.72 17.18 -9.29
CA ILE A 384 -4.13 18.14 -10.31
C ILE A 384 -4.10 19.53 -9.70
N ASN A 385 -3.32 20.43 -10.29
CA ASN A 385 -3.39 21.86 -10.11
C ASN A 385 -4.35 22.43 -11.16
N THR A 386 -5.42 23.10 -10.73
CA THR A 386 -6.37 23.75 -11.63
C THR A 386 -6.16 25.26 -11.57
N GLU A 387 -5.88 25.89 -12.70
CA GLU A 387 -5.83 27.35 -12.84
C GLU A 387 -6.94 27.78 -13.79
N VAL A 388 -7.67 28.84 -13.44
CA VAL A 388 -8.80 29.34 -14.24
C VAL A 388 -8.56 30.82 -14.49
N SER A 389 -8.74 31.25 -15.74
CA SER A 389 -8.74 32.66 -16.11
C SER A 389 -9.94 32.98 -16.98
N ALA A 390 -10.51 34.15 -16.77
CA ALA A 390 -11.63 34.70 -17.52
C ALA A 390 -11.39 36.19 -17.79
N THR A 391 -12.02 36.73 -18.83
CA THR A 391 -11.95 38.16 -19.16
C THR A 391 -13.16 38.90 -18.59
N LYS A 392 -13.12 40.25 -18.59
CA LYS A 392 -14.27 41.09 -18.24
C LYS A 392 -15.51 40.74 -19.09
N SER A 393 -15.33 40.49 -20.40
CA SER A 393 -16.43 40.11 -21.32
C SER A 393 -17.15 38.84 -20.85
N VAL A 394 -16.38 37.80 -20.52
CA VAL A 394 -16.93 36.53 -20.03
C VAL A 394 -17.73 36.75 -18.75
N LEU A 395 -17.23 37.58 -17.82
CA LEU A 395 -17.97 37.90 -16.59
C LEU A 395 -19.28 38.62 -16.90
N SER A 396 -19.28 39.57 -17.84
CA SER A 396 -20.49 40.25 -18.30
C SER A 396 -21.52 39.27 -18.86
N GLU A 397 -21.08 38.31 -19.67
CA GLU A 397 -21.95 37.29 -20.29
C GLU A 397 -22.62 36.38 -19.26
N ILE A 398 -21.89 35.98 -18.20
CA ILE A 398 -22.43 35.09 -17.15
C ILE A 398 -23.14 35.83 -16.00
N SER A 399 -23.09 37.16 -15.97
CA SER A 399 -23.51 38.01 -14.84
C SER A 399 -24.94 37.72 -14.37
N LYS A 400 -25.89 37.63 -15.31
CA LYS A 400 -27.30 37.36 -15.00
C LYS A 400 -27.49 35.98 -14.37
N SER A 401 -26.80 34.97 -14.89
CA SER A 401 -26.84 33.61 -14.32
C SER A 401 -26.23 33.58 -12.92
N MET A 402 -25.13 34.32 -12.69
CA MET A 402 -24.51 34.45 -11.36
C MET A 402 -25.47 35.08 -10.35
N GLU A 403 -26.19 36.14 -10.71
CA GLU A 403 -27.21 36.75 -9.84
C GLU A 403 -28.30 35.73 -9.48
N ILE A 404 -28.83 35.02 -10.47
CA ILE A 404 -29.88 34.01 -10.26
C ILE A 404 -29.43 32.93 -9.27
N PHE A 405 -28.25 32.33 -9.48
CA PHE A 405 -27.72 31.29 -8.58
C PHE A 405 -27.51 31.84 -7.17
N THR A 406 -26.79 32.95 -7.06
CA THR A 406 -26.39 33.47 -5.74
C THR A 406 -27.57 34.02 -4.94
N VAL A 407 -28.58 34.62 -5.58
CA VAL A 407 -29.82 35.03 -4.90
C VAL A 407 -30.61 33.81 -4.44
N SER A 408 -30.74 32.79 -5.31
CA SER A 408 -31.48 31.56 -4.97
C SER A 408 -30.82 30.77 -3.84
N GLU A 409 -29.49 30.84 -3.73
CA GLU A 409 -28.71 30.21 -2.65
C GLU A 409 -28.58 31.08 -1.40
N GLY A 410 -29.10 32.32 -1.42
CA GLY A 410 -28.98 33.25 -0.28
C GLY A 410 -27.55 33.78 -0.07
N LEU A 411 -26.73 33.84 -1.12
CA LEU A 411 -25.33 34.25 -1.14
C LEU A 411 -25.06 35.54 -1.96
N PRO A 412 -25.79 36.65 -1.74
CA PRO A 412 -25.77 37.83 -2.64
C PRO A 412 -24.39 38.48 -2.82
N ASN A 413 -23.52 38.41 -1.82
CA ASN A 413 -22.16 38.97 -1.91
C ASN A 413 -21.27 38.27 -2.97
N HIS A 414 -21.59 37.03 -3.36
CA HIS A 414 -20.89 36.35 -4.46
C HIS A 414 -21.18 37.03 -5.80
N TYR A 415 -22.41 37.48 -6.03
CA TYR A 415 -22.74 38.24 -7.22
C TYR A 415 -22.14 39.65 -7.18
N GLU A 416 -22.20 40.34 -6.04
CA GLU A 416 -21.58 41.67 -5.92
C GLU A 416 -20.08 41.66 -6.24
N ALA A 417 -19.36 40.58 -5.90
CA ALA A 417 -17.97 40.39 -6.30
C ALA A 417 -17.79 40.31 -7.84
N VAL A 418 -18.71 39.67 -8.56
CA VAL A 418 -18.68 39.60 -10.03
C VAL A 418 -19.08 40.95 -10.63
N LYS A 419 -20.18 41.53 -10.15
CA LYS A 419 -20.73 42.82 -10.60
C LYS A 419 -19.70 43.94 -10.52
N GLY A 420 -18.95 44.04 -9.42
CA GLY A 420 -17.90 45.06 -9.24
C GLY A 420 -16.72 44.98 -10.23
N ARG A 421 -16.55 43.86 -10.95
CA ARG A 421 -15.54 43.71 -12.02
C ARG A 421 -16.09 44.06 -13.40
N ILE A 422 -17.42 44.06 -13.55
CA ILE A 422 -18.14 44.36 -14.79
C ILE A 422 -18.47 45.86 -14.87
N SER A 423 -18.77 46.48 -13.73
CA SER A 423 -19.06 47.91 -13.62
C SER A 423 -17.93 48.80 -14.14
#